data_AF-A0A364Y356-F1
#
_entry.id   AF-A0A364Y356-F1
#
_cell.length_a   1.000
_cell.length_b   1.000
_cell.length_c   1.000
_cell.angle_alpha   90.00
_cell.angle_beta   90.00
_cell.angle_gamma   90.00
#
_symmetry.space_group_name_H-M   'P 1'
#
loop_
_entity.id
_entity.type
_entity.pdbx_description
1 polymer ?
#
loop_
_entity_poly.entity_id
_entity_poly.type
_entity_poly.pdbx_seq_one_letter_code
_entity_poly.pdbx_strand_id
1 'polypeptide(L)'
;MTKDDFKTQFNQSAKMVGFERAFGGWFKESPECIVVLDLQKSNFADRFELNIKIYVQRMFAMHYSINKDLVKKDVGDLFRRQPATYDDIFSFEKSIDRTSRVEKLNEFFKEFVAPFTNEALSIAGIRKLAAIREIALLAAVEKELDTL
;
A
#
# COMPACT_ATOMS: atom_id res chain seq x y z
N MET A 1 -10.25 -0.81 -20.22
CA MET A 1 -10.82 -1.30 -18.94
C MET A 1 -11.45 -0.11 -18.24
N THR A 2 -12.66 -0.23 -17.68
CA THR A 2 -13.27 0.89 -16.92
C THR A 2 -12.63 1.02 -15.54
N LYS A 3 -12.86 2.14 -14.83
CA LYS A 3 -12.39 2.33 -13.45
C LYS A 3 -12.98 1.32 -12.47
N ASP A 4 -14.24 0.93 -12.69
CA ASP A 4 -14.92 -0.05 -11.84
C ASP A 4 -14.44 -1.47 -12.11
N ASP A 5 -14.18 -1.81 -13.38
CA ASP A 5 -13.48 -3.06 -13.73
C ASP A 5 -12.10 -3.11 -13.06
N PHE A 6 -11.35 -2.00 -13.09
CA PHE A 6 -10.03 -1.92 -12.48
C PHE A 6 -10.08 -2.14 -10.96
N LYS A 7 -11.00 -1.46 -10.26
CA LYS A 7 -11.18 -1.67 -8.81
C LYS A 7 -11.59 -3.10 -8.48
N THR A 8 -12.41 -3.73 -9.33
CA THR A 8 -12.83 -5.12 -9.16
C THR A 8 -11.63 -6.05 -9.28
N GLN A 9 -10.81 -5.88 -10.32
CA GLN A 9 -9.59 -6.67 -10.50
C GLN A 9 -8.58 -6.43 -9.38
N PHE A 10 -8.33 -5.17 -9.02
CA PHE A 10 -7.43 -4.80 -7.92
C PHE A 10 -7.85 -5.48 -6.62
N ASN A 11 -9.15 -5.48 -6.33
CA ASN A 11 -9.68 -6.18 -5.16
C ASN A 11 -9.46 -7.70 -5.19
N GLN A 12 -9.58 -8.33 -6.36
CA GLN A 12 -9.28 -9.76 -6.51
C GLN A 12 -7.79 -10.02 -6.23
N SER A 13 -6.90 -9.24 -6.84
CA SER A 13 -5.45 -9.38 -6.65
C SER A 13 -5.02 -9.10 -5.20
N ALA A 14 -5.59 -8.09 -4.55
CA ALA A 14 -5.34 -7.78 -3.14
C ALA A 14 -5.76 -8.95 -2.22
N LYS A 15 -6.94 -9.53 -2.45
CA LYS A 15 -7.43 -10.69 -1.68
C LYS A 15 -6.52 -11.90 -1.82
N MET A 16 -5.99 -12.17 -3.02
CA MET A 16 -5.08 -13.29 -3.24
C MET A 16 -3.78 -13.20 -2.42
N VAL A 17 -3.37 -11.99 -2.03
CA VAL A 17 -2.17 -11.78 -1.21
C VAL A 17 -2.50 -11.44 0.25
N GLY A 18 -3.72 -11.75 0.69
CA GLY A 18 -4.13 -11.70 2.10
C GLY A 18 -4.61 -10.34 2.59
N PHE A 19 -5.02 -9.44 1.69
CA PHE A 19 -5.71 -8.21 2.10
C PHE A 19 -7.22 -8.41 2.20
N GLU A 20 -7.82 -7.75 3.18
CA GLU A 20 -9.26 -7.65 3.35
C GLU A 20 -9.77 -6.26 2.97
N ARG A 21 -10.89 -6.20 2.25
CA ARG A 21 -11.47 -4.93 1.81
C ARG A 21 -12.45 -4.40 2.86
N ALA A 22 -12.19 -3.21 3.38
CA ALA A 22 -13.09 -2.52 4.31
C ALA A 22 -12.99 -0.99 4.10
N PHE A 23 -14.04 -0.24 4.46
CA PHE A 23 -14.03 1.24 4.51
C PHE A 23 -13.49 1.97 3.25
N GLY A 24 -13.54 1.33 2.08
CA GLY A 24 -13.01 1.89 0.82
C GLY A 24 -11.52 1.62 0.55
N GLY A 25 -10.79 0.99 1.48
CA GLY A 25 -9.41 0.56 1.32
C GLY A 25 -9.24 -0.96 1.46
N TRP A 26 -7.98 -1.40 1.44
CA TRP A 26 -7.60 -2.78 1.69
C TRP A 26 -6.61 -2.86 2.84
N PHE A 27 -6.88 -3.73 3.79
CA PHE A 27 -6.13 -3.85 5.03
C PHE A 27 -5.43 -5.20 5.11
N LYS A 28 -4.24 -5.19 5.68
CA LYS A 28 -3.52 -6.38 6.10
C LYS A 28 -2.83 -6.05 7.42
N GLU A 29 -2.97 -6.91 8.42
CA GLU A 29 -2.45 -6.62 9.76
C GLU A 29 -1.65 -7.78 10.36
N SER A 30 -0.85 -7.42 11.35
CA SER A 30 -0.12 -8.29 12.25
C SER A 30 -0.24 -7.73 13.68
N PRO A 31 0.27 -8.43 14.70
CA PRO A 31 0.35 -7.86 16.05
C PRO A 31 1.17 -6.56 16.15
N GLU A 32 2.05 -6.30 15.18
CA GLU A 32 2.96 -5.15 15.21
C GLU A 32 2.54 -4.02 14.28
N CYS A 33 1.85 -4.31 13.17
CA CYS A 33 1.60 -3.32 12.12
C CYS A 33 0.25 -3.51 11.41
N ILE A 34 -0.31 -2.42 10.89
CA ILE A 34 -1.42 -2.42 9.93
C ILE A 34 -0.94 -1.76 8.64
N VAL A 35 -1.05 -2.48 7.53
CA VAL A 35 -0.82 -1.97 6.18
C VAL A 35 -2.15 -1.65 5.52
N VAL A 36 -2.24 -0.47 4.91
CA VAL A 36 -3.41 -0.01 4.17
C VAL A 36 -3.02 0.32 2.74
N LEU A 37 -3.73 -0.29 1.78
CA LEU A 37 -3.74 0.12 0.39
C LEU A 37 -4.95 1.02 0.16
N ASP A 38 -4.71 2.21 -0.34
CA ASP A 38 -5.72 3.23 -0.61
C ASP A 38 -5.59 3.70 -2.07
N LEU A 39 -6.59 3.37 -2.89
CA LEU A 39 -6.67 3.83 -4.28
C LEU A 39 -7.31 5.22 -4.33
N GLN A 40 -6.46 6.24 -4.42
CA GLN A 40 -6.88 7.62 -4.56
C GLN A 40 -7.07 7.97 -6.04
N LYS A 41 -8.22 8.52 -6.40
CA LYS A 41 -8.43 9.07 -7.75
C LYS A 41 -7.63 10.37 -7.88
N SER A 42 -6.85 10.51 -8.95
CA SER A 42 -6.19 11.79 -9.24
C SER A 42 -7.21 12.86 -9.61
N ASN A 43 -6.96 14.09 -9.14
CA ASN A 43 -7.75 15.27 -9.52
C ASN A 43 -7.26 15.90 -10.84
N PHE A 44 -6.08 15.51 -11.33
CA PHE A 44 -5.40 16.18 -12.44
C PHE A 44 -5.22 15.30 -13.68
N ALA A 45 -5.26 13.98 -13.52
CA ALA A 45 -5.06 13.02 -14.61
C ALA A 45 -6.08 11.89 -14.53
N ASP A 46 -6.35 11.23 -15.65
CA ASP A 46 -7.22 10.05 -15.66
C ASP A 46 -6.48 8.81 -15.16
N ARG A 47 -6.22 8.77 -13.85
CA ARG A 47 -5.48 7.70 -13.19
C ARG A 47 -5.88 7.51 -11.73
N PHE A 48 -5.52 6.36 -11.19
CA PHE A 48 -5.39 6.18 -9.74
C PHE A 48 -3.95 6.42 -9.29
N GLU A 49 -3.82 6.81 -8.03
CA GLU A 49 -2.58 6.72 -7.25
C GLU A 49 -2.81 5.69 -6.15
N LEU A 50 -1.83 4.82 -5.94
CA LEU A 50 -1.87 3.86 -4.84
C LEU A 50 -1.06 4.42 -3.67
N ASN A 51 -1.76 4.79 -2.61
CA ASN A 51 -1.16 5.13 -1.35
C ASN A 51 -0.99 3.86 -0.51
N ILE A 52 0.24 3.59 -0.07
CA ILE A 52 0.58 2.49 0.82
C ILE A 52 0.97 3.08 2.16
N LYS A 53 0.08 2.92 3.15
CA LYS A 53 0.21 3.49 4.50
C LYS A 53 0.53 2.34 5.45
N ILE A 54 1.51 2.54 6.32
CA ILE A 54 1.88 1.58 7.36
C ILE A 54 1.70 2.27 8.70
N TYR A 55 0.95 1.63 9.59
CA TYR A 55 0.72 2.05 10.96
C TYR A 55 1.40 1.04 11.88
N VAL A 56 2.29 1.50 12.74
CA VAL A 56 3.09 0.65 13.63
C VAL A 56 2.49 0.74 15.03
N GLN A 57 2.17 -0.40 15.63
CA GLN A 57 1.64 -0.44 16.97
C GLN A 57 2.64 0.14 17.96
N ARG A 58 2.14 0.87 18.96
CA ARG A 58 2.90 1.60 19.98
C ARG A 58 3.75 2.77 19.48
N MET A 59 3.80 3.03 18.17
CA MET A 59 4.48 4.21 17.62
C MET A 59 3.88 5.48 18.22
N PHE A 60 4.70 6.30 18.88
CA PHE A 60 4.27 7.51 19.60
C PHE A 60 3.15 7.22 20.61
N ALA A 61 3.25 6.08 21.30
CA ALA A 61 2.25 5.54 22.23
C ALA A 61 0.85 5.28 21.63
N MET A 62 0.72 5.25 20.30
CA MET A 62 -0.53 4.99 19.61
C MET A 62 -0.85 3.49 19.52
N HIS A 63 -2.12 3.14 19.62
CA HIS A 63 -2.62 1.82 19.32
C HIS A 63 -3.63 1.94 18.17
N TYR A 64 -3.34 1.25 17.08
CA TYR A 64 -4.13 1.33 15.86
C TYR A 64 -5.07 0.15 15.75
N SER A 65 -6.29 0.40 15.26
CA SER A 65 -7.26 -0.62 14.90
C SER A 65 -7.83 -0.31 13.52
N ILE A 66 -8.19 -1.34 12.75
CA ILE A 66 -8.77 -1.17 11.42
C ILE A 66 -10.02 -0.30 11.51
N ASN A 67 -9.99 0.87 10.86
CA ASN A 67 -11.11 1.79 10.79
C ASN A 67 -11.02 2.67 9.53
N LYS A 68 -12.09 3.43 9.27
CA LYS A 68 -12.18 4.34 8.11
C LYS A 68 -11.14 5.47 8.13
N ASP A 69 -10.67 5.88 9.31
CA ASP A 69 -9.76 7.02 9.43
C ASP A 69 -8.35 6.65 8.98
N LEU A 70 -7.94 5.39 9.13
CA LEU A 70 -6.69 4.88 8.55
C LEU A 70 -6.66 4.95 7.02
N VAL A 71 -7.82 4.86 6.36
CA VAL A 71 -7.91 5.07 4.89
C VAL A 71 -7.90 6.56 4.58
N LYS A 72 -8.64 7.37 5.34
CA LYS A 72 -8.86 8.80 5.04
C LYS A 72 -7.67 9.71 5.35
N LYS A 73 -6.83 9.34 6.31
CA LYS A 73 -5.60 10.10 6.62
C LYS A 73 -4.69 10.12 5.40
N ASP A 74 -4.05 11.26 5.14
CA ASP A 74 -3.16 11.38 3.99
C ASP A 74 -1.94 10.45 4.10
N VAL A 75 -1.42 10.28 5.32
CA VAL A 75 -0.22 9.48 5.61
C VAL A 75 -0.42 8.53 6.80
N GLY A 76 0.32 7.42 6.78
CA GLY A 76 0.55 6.57 7.95
C GLY A 76 1.80 7.01 8.73
N ASP A 77 2.23 6.20 9.69
CA ASP A 77 3.54 6.38 10.34
C ASP A 77 4.67 6.22 9.31
N LEU A 78 4.45 5.33 8.35
CA LEU A 78 5.22 5.26 7.12
C LEU A 78 4.29 5.34 5.91
N PHE A 79 4.81 5.92 4.83
CA PHE A 79 4.06 6.17 3.61
C PHE A 79 4.94 5.98 2.38
N ARG A 80 4.42 5.27 1.38
CA ARG A 80 4.97 5.29 0.02
C ARG A 80 3.87 5.15 -1.02
N ARG A 81 4.19 5.49 -2.25
CA ARG A 81 3.37 5.17 -3.42
C ARG A 81 3.90 3.93 -4.15
N GLN A 82 3.14 3.46 -5.14
CA GLN A 82 3.61 2.44 -6.06
C GLN A 82 4.91 2.86 -6.76
N PRO A 83 5.82 1.92 -7.11
CA PRO A 83 6.99 2.23 -7.91
C PRO A 83 6.61 2.75 -9.30
N ALA A 84 7.40 3.68 -9.84
CA ALA A 84 7.16 4.30 -11.14
C ALA A 84 7.13 3.32 -12.32
N THR A 85 7.79 2.15 -12.19
CA THR A 85 7.75 1.08 -13.19
C THR A 85 6.36 0.49 -13.42
N TYR A 86 5.44 0.69 -12.47
CA TYR A 86 4.07 0.17 -12.51
C TYR A 86 3.02 1.26 -12.78
N ASP A 87 3.44 2.50 -13.07
CA ASP A 87 2.53 3.65 -13.21
C ASP A 87 1.50 3.50 -14.36
N ASP A 88 1.87 2.76 -15.41
CA ASP A 88 1.02 2.53 -16.57
C ASP A 88 -0.22 1.68 -16.24
N ILE A 89 -0.13 0.78 -15.26
CA ILE A 89 -1.25 -0.06 -14.78
C ILE A 89 -2.38 0.83 -14.24
N PHE A 90 -2.02 1.92 -13.57
CA PHE A 90 -2.95 2.83 -12.90
C PHE A 90 -3.45 3.98 -13.78
N SER A 91 -2.84 4.19 -14.95
CA SER A 91 -3.25 5.21 -15.92
C SER A 91 -4.35 4.70 -16.86
N PHE A 92 -5.38 5.51 -17.10
CA PHE A 92 -6.43 5.24 -18.09
C PHE A 92 -6.26 6.08 -19.37
N GLU A 93 -5.27 6.97 -19.40
CA GLU A 93 -4.93 7.78 -20.58
C GLU A 93 -4.13 6.98 -21.61
N LYS A 94 -3.30 6.03 -21.15
CA LYS A 94 -2.50 5.16 -22.02
C LYS A 94 -3.29 3.94 -22.49
N SER A 95 -3.17 3.62 -23.78
CA SER A 95 -3.78 2.42 -24.37
C SER A 95 -2.96 1.16 -24.06
N ILE A 96 -3.02 0.69 -22.81
CA ILE A 96 -2.77 -0.71 -22.50
C ILE A 96 -4.10 -1.46 -22.64
N ASP A 97 -4.10 -2.58 -23.36
CA ASP A 97 -5.30 -3.39 -23.51
C ASP A 97 -5.71 -4.04 -22.16
N ARG A 98 -6.93 -4.56 -22.10
CA ARG A 98 -7.49 -5.11 -20.86
C ARG A 98 -6.67 -6.29 -20.35
N THR A 99 -6.26 -7.20 -21.23
CA THR A 99 -5.57 -8.45 -20.85
C THR A 99 -4.18 -8.12 -20.30
N SER A 100 -3.40 -7.32 -21.04
CA SER A 100 -2.07 -6.89 -20.59
C SER A 100 -2.13 -6.14 -19.26
N ARG A 101 -3.16 -5.31 -19.04
CA ARG A 101 -3.32 -4.61 -17.75
C ARG A 101 -3.59 -5.56 -16.60
N VAL A 102 -4.40 -6.60 -16.80
CA VAL A 102 -4.68 -7.62 -15.76
C VAL A 102 -3.41 -8.39 -15.42
N GLU A 103 -2.65 -8.82 -16.43
CA GLU A 103 -1.39 -9.55 -16.25
C GLU A 103 -0.38 -8.72 -15.46
N LYS A 104 -0.13 -7.48 -15.89
CA LYS A 104 0.77 -6.56 -15.18
C LYS A 104 0.29 -6.25 -13.76
N LEU A 105 -1.01 -6.13 -13.54
CA LEU A 105 -1.57 -5.91 -12.19
C LEU A 105 -1.30 -7.12 -11.29
N ASN A 106 -1.46 -8.34 -11.80
CA ASN A 106 -1.15 -9.55 -11.04
C ASN A 106 0.36 -9.65 -10.75
N GLU A 107 1.21 -9.32 -11.72
CA GLU A 107 2.66 -9.23 -11.53
C GLU A 107 3.02 -8.18 -10.48
N PHE A 108 2.44 -6.99 -10.54
CA PHE A 108 2.61 -5.94 -9.53
C PHE A 108 2.28 -6.43 -8.11
N PHE A 109 1.19 -7.17 -7.94
CA PHE A 109 0.84 -7.73 -6.64
C PHE A 109 1.82 -8.82 -6.17
N LYS A 110 2.26 -9.68 -7.09
CA LYS A 110 3.16 -10.79 -6.81
C LYS A 110 4.59 -10.36 -6.51
N GLU A 111 5.12 -9.46 -7.33
CA GLU A 111 6.55 -9.08 -7.33
C GLU A 111 6.82 -7.88 -6.41
N PHE A 112 5.82 -7.02 -6.18
CA PHE A 112 5.99 -5.83 -5.34
C PHE A 112 5.10 -5.83 -4.10
N VAL A 113 3.76 -5.82 -4.26
CA VAL A 113 2.86 -5.58 -3.10
C VAL A 113 3.04 -6.66 -2.04
N ALA A 114 3.01 -7.94 -2.42
CA ALA A 114 3.09 -9.02 -1.44
C ALA A 114 4.46 -9.07 -0.74
N PRO A 115 5.62 -9.08 -1.43
CA PRO A 115 6.92 -9.09 -0.77
C PRO A 115 7.12 -7.86 0.13
N PHE A 116 6.81 -6.66 -0.39
CA PHE A 116 6.97 -5.42 0.36
C PHE A 116 6.09 -5.40 1.62
N THR A 117 4.79 -5.67 1.47
CA THR A 117 3.84 -5.54 2.58
C THR A 117 3.99 -6.66 3.60
N ASN A 118 4.40 -7.86 3.20
CA ASN A 118 4.73 -8.94 4.14
C ASN A 118 5.91 -8.57 5.05
N GLU A 119 6.96 -7.97 4.48
CA GLU A 119 8.09 -7.51 5.25
C GLU A 119 7.69 -6.32 6.16
N ALA A 120 6.87 -5.40 5.65
CA ALA A 120 6.38 -4.24 6.39
C ALA A 120 5.39 -4.57 7.54
N LEU A 121 5.01 -5.83 7.73
CA LEU A 121 4.14 -6.28 8.83
C LEU A 121 4.91 -6.55 10.14
N SER A 122 6.19 -6.18 10.22
CA SER A 122 6.96 -6.26 11.46
C SER A 122 7.92 -5.07 11.57
N ILE A 123 8.25 -4.68 12.80
CA ILE A 123 9.25 -3.65 13.10
C ILE A 123 10.61 -4.08 12.54
N ALA A 124 10.98 -5.35 12.69
CA ALA A 124 12.22 -5.90 12.14
C ALA A 124 12.27 -5.77 10.60
N GLY A 125 11.17 -6.08 9.94
CA GLY A 125 11.07 -5.95 8.48
C GLY A 125 11.02 -4.50 8.00
N ILE A 126 10.40 -3.60 8.75
CA ILE A 126 10.49 -2.15 8.50
C ILE A 126 11.95 -1.69 8.57
N ARG A 127 12.70 -2.07 9.61
CA ARG A 127 14.13 -1.75 9.73
C ARG A 127 14.94 -2.30 8.54
N LYS A 128 14.65 -3.53 8.10
CA LYS A 128 15.28 -4.14 6.92
C LYS A 128 14.97 -3.38 5.64
N LEU A 129 13.71 -3.04 5.39
CA LEU A 129 13.28 -2.25 4.24
C LEU A 129 13.96 -0.86 4.22
N ALA A 130 14.14 -0.23 5.38
CA ALA A 130 14.86 1.03 5.50
C ALA A 130 16.35 0.86 5.18
N ALA A 131 17.00 -0.20 5.67
CA ALA A 131 18.41 -0.48 5.41
C ALA A 131 18.72 -0.67 3.92
N ILE A 132 17.80 -1.28 3.16
CA ILE A 132 17.92 -1.45 1.70
C ILE A 132 17.34 -0.27 0.90
N ARG A 133 16.91 0.81 1.57
CA ARG A 133 16.35 2.05 0.99
C ARG A 133 15.06 1.84 0.19
N GLU A 134 14.30 0.79 0.49
CA GLU A 134 12.95 0.60 -0.06
C GLU A 134 11.91 1.53 0.59
N ILE A 135 12.17 1.97 1.82
CA ILE A 135 11.40 3.00 2.51
C ILE A 135 12.34 4.06 3.07
N ALA A 136 11.87 5.30 3.08
CA ALA A 136 12.53 6.38 3.78
C ALA A 136 11.88 6.54 5.16
N LEU A 137 12.70 6.51 6.22
CA LEU A 137 12.25 6.83 7.57
C LEU A 137 12.52 8.30 7.85
N LEU A 138 11.53 9.02 8.38
CA LEU A 138 11.78 10.32 8.98
C LEU A 138 12.54 10.12 10.28
N ALA A 139 13.46 11.04 10.62
CA ALA A 139 14.32 10.90 11.80
C ALA A 139 13.55 10.68 13.12
N ALA A 140 12.34 11.23 13.24
CA ALA A 140 11.48 11.00 14.41
C ALA A 140 10.92 9.56 14.44
N VAL A 141 10.54 9.02 13.29
CA VAL A 141 10.03 7.64 13.15
C VAL A 141 11.16 6.64 13.43
N GLU A 142 12.36 6.90 12.90
CA GLU A 142 13.53 6.05 13.15
C GLU A 142 13.86 5.97 14.65
N LYS A 143 13.91 7.12 15.32
CA LYS A 143 14.15 7.17 16.78
C LYS A 143 13.06 6.46 17.58
N GLU A 144 11.80 6.64 17.21
CA GLU A 144 10.69 5.99 17.91
C GLU A 144 10.73 4.47 17.72
N LEU A 145 11.05 3.99 16.51
CA LEU A 145 11.24 2.57 16.24
C LEU A 145 12.31 1.96 17.12
N ASP A 146 13.41 2.66 17.43
CA ASP A 146 14.47 2.13 18.32
C ASP A 146 14.00 1.91 19.78
N THR A 147 12.85 2.48 20.17
CA THR A 147 12.23 2.26 21.49
C THR A 147 11.25 1.08 21.52
N LEU A 148 10.96 0.49 20.36
CA LEU A 148 10.02 -0.63 20.18
C LEU A 148 10.76 -1.97 20.02
#